data_AF-A0A1D6HWZ1-F1
#
_entry.id   AF-A0A1D6HWZ1-F1
#
_cell.length_a   1.000
_cell.length_b   1.000
_cell.length_c   1.000
_cell.angle_alpha   90.00
_cell.angle_beta   90.00
_cell.angle_gamma   90.00
#
_symmetry.space_group_name_H-M   'P 1'
#
loop_
_entity.id
_entity.type
_entity.pdbx_description
1 polymer ?
#
loop_
_entity_poly.entity_id
_entity_poly.type
_entity_poly.pdbx_seq_one_letter_code
_entity_poly.pdbx_strand_id
1 'polypeptide(L)'
;MRVAAATYLKNFTRRNLETRLCSSEVYKEFRDQLAQALLRVEPAILRVLIEVFRQVVEKDFVKDNLWPELIPQLKLVIQSSNLISPGQHPEWNTINALTVLQSVVRPFQYFLNPKVVKESVPQQLEQIAAEILVPLQVTFHHFSDKVLLSPDGTNLEYEQLLLITCKCMYFTVRSYMPSRVKQILPSFCKDMFRILDSLNFNSLIEDGSTMKLKIAKRCLIIFCALVTRHRKHTDN
;
A
#
# COMPACT_ATOMS: atom_id res chain seq x y z
N MET A 1 7.10 27.29 -0.59
CA MET A 1 5.93 27.52 -1.48
C MET A 1 5.17 26.23 -1.84
N ARG A 2 5.83 25.15 -2.30
CA ARG A 2 5.14 23.91 -2.75
C ARG A 2 4.26 23.22 -1.70
N VAL A 3 4.69 23.18 -0.43
CA VAL A 3 3.90 22.58 0.67
C VAL A 3 2.62 23.37 0.96
N ALA A 4 2.66 24.70 0.90
CA ALA A 4 1.48 25.56 1.07
C ALA A 4 0.47 25.34 -0.06
N ALA A 5 0.95 25.24 -1.31
CA ALA A 5 0.10 24.91 -2.47
C ALA A 5 -0.55 23.52 -2.34
N ALA A 6 0.20 22.51 -1.92
CA ALA A 6 -0.35 21.18 -1.65
C ALA A 6 -1.41 21.20 -0.54
N THR A 7 -1.20 22.02 0.49
CA THR A 7 -2.15 22.20 1.60
C THR A 7 -3.43 22.89 1.14
N TYR A 8 -3.30 23.91 0.29
CA TYR A 8 -4.44 24.56 -0.36
C TYR A 8 -5.23 23.58 -1.20
N LEU A 9 -4.55 22.79 -2.06
CA LEU A 9 -5.17 21.77 -2.89
C LEU A 9 -5.95 20.76 -2.03
N LYS A 10 -5.38 20.26 -0.93
CA LYS A 10 -6.09 19.40 0.02
C LYS A 10 -7.40 20.00 0.50
N ASN A 11 -7.38 21.27 0.90
CA ASN A 11 -8.57 21.95 1.39
C ASN A 11 -9.59 22.18 0.27
N PHE A 12 -9.13 22.50 -0.93
CA PHE A 12 -9.98 22.69 -2.11
C PHE A 12 -10.66 21.39 -2.52
N THR A 13 -9.91 20.30 -2.68
CA THR A 13 -10.44 18.99 -3.04
C THR A 13 -11.48 18.53 -2.04
N ARG A 14 -11.20 18.61 -0.73
CA ARG A 14 -12.15 18.25 0.32
C ARG A 14 -13.49 19.00 0.22
N ARG A 15 -13.47 20.26 -0.19
CA ARG A 15 -14.68 21.10 -0.31
C ARG A 15 -15.47 20.86 -1.60
N ASN A 16 -14.83 20.33 -2.65
CA ASN A 16 -15.39 20.27 -4.00
C ASN A 16 -15.51 18.85 -4.54
N LEU A 17 -15.20 17.81 -3.76
CA LEU A 17 -15.27 16.42 -4.22
C LEU A 17 -16.71 15.91 -4.37
N GLU A 18 -17.66 16.51 -3.65
CA GLU A 18 -19.09 16.10 -3.66
C GLU A 18 -19.91 16.80 -4.75
N THR A 19 -19.41 17.91 -5.31
CA THR A 19 -20.03 18.57 -6.46
C THR A 19 -19.85 17.71 -7.73
N ARG A 20 -20.81 17.76 -8.66
CA ARG A 20 -20.88 16.94 -9.90
C ARG A 20 -19.75 17.18 -10.93
N LEU A 21 -18.55 17.56 -10.48
CA LEU A 21 -17.37 17.82 -11.31
C LEU A 21 -16.70 16.54 -11.86
N CYS A 22 -17.07 15.36 -11.34
CA CYS A 22 -16.45 14.07 -11.67
C CYS A 22 -16.54 13.63 -13.13
N SER A 23 -17.43 14.23 -13.94
CA SER A 23 -17.53 13.91 -15.36
C SER A 23 -16.84 14.93 -16.27
N SER A 24 -16.20 15.97 -15.72
CA SER A 24 -15.49 16.95 -16.53
C SER A 24 -14.12 16.43 -16.95
N GLU A 25 -13.70 16.72 -18.18
CA GLU A 25 -12.35 16.40 -18.66
C GLU A 25 -11.26 17.02 -17.77
N VAL A 26 -11.53 18.22 -17.23
CA VAL A 26 -10.66 18.90 -16.26
C VAL A 26 -10.43 18.08 -14.99
N TYR A 27 -11.46 17.38 -14.50
CA TYR A 27 -11.33 16.54 -13.31
C TYR A 27 -10.52 15.27 -13.58
N LYS A 28 -10.71 14.64 -14.76
CA LYS A 28 -9.88 13.50 -15.18
C LYS A 28 -8.41 13.92 -15.29
N GLU A 29 -8.13 15.05 -15.93
CA GLU A 29 -6.77 15.59 -16.02
C GLU A 29 -6.18 15.88 -14.64
N PHE A 30 -6.94 16.51 -13.75
CA PHE A 30 -6.51 16.73 -12.36
C PHE A 30 -6.11 15.41 -11.67
N ARG A 31 -6.95 14.38 -11.79
CA ARG A 31 -6.75 13.08 -11.18
C ARG A 31 -5.49 12.39 -11.71
N ASP A 32 -5.28 12.44 -13.02
CA ASP A 32 -4.12 11.84 -13.68
C ASP A 32 -2.83 12.60 -13.31
N GLN A 33 -2.88 13.94 -13.29
CA GLN A 33 -1.75 14.77 -12.85
C GLN A 33 -1.43 14.56 -11.37
N LEU A 34 -2.43 14.39 -10.51
CA LEU A 34 -2.24 14.04 -9.10
C LEU A 34 -1.52 12.68 -8.97
N ALA A 35 -1.97 11.66 -9.70
CA ALA A 35 -1.35 10.34 -9.70
C ALA A 35 0.13 10.40 -10.13
N GLN A 36 0.42 11.12 -11.21
CA GLN A 36 1.80 11.30 -11.70
C GLN A 36 2.67 12.10 -10.72
N ALA A 37 2.13 13.17 -10.13
CA ALA A 37 2.86 13.99 -9.17
C ALA A 37 3.30 13.18 -7.95
N LEU A 38 2.44 12.29 -7.43
CA LEU A 38 2.75 11.45 -6.28
C LEU A 38 4.01 10.60 -6.48
N LEU A 39 4.31 10.21 -7.71
CA LEU A 39 5.46 9.35 -8.02
C LEU A 39 6.80 10.09 -7.93
N ARG A 40 6.79 11.41 -8.13
CA ARG A 40 7.99 12.23 -8.37
C ARG A 40 8.31 13.23 -7.26
N VAL A 41 7.38 13.45 -6.33
CA VAL A 41 7.53 14.48 -5.29
C VAL A 41 8.36 14.00 -4.09
N GLU A 42 8.96 14.97 -3.41
CA GLU A 42 9.71 14.78 -2.17
C GLU A 42 8.79 14.32 -1.00
N PRO A 43 9.32 13.62 0.01
CA PRO A 43 8.54 13.02 1.10
C PRO A 43 7.59 13.98 1.84
N ALA A 44 7.99 15.24 2.04
CA ALA A 44 7.16 16.24 2.72
C ALA A 44 5.90 16.58 1.90
N ILE A 45 6.03 16.69 0.58
CA ILE A 45 4.93 16.98 -0.34
C ILE A 45 4.07 15.74 -0.53
N LEU A 46 4.69 14.55 -0.68
CA LEU A 46 3.99 13.27 -0.79
C LEU A 46 2.98 13.09 0.34
N ARG A 47 3.36 13.37 1.59
CA ARG A 47 2.48 13.23 2.76
C ARG A 47 1.19 14.04 2.61
N VAL A 48 1.28 15.26 2.09
CA VAL A 48 0.12 16.13 1.88
C VAL A 48 -0.72 15.67 0.69
N LEU A 49 -0.08 15.37 -0.44
CA LEU A 49 -0.79 14.94 -1.65
C LEU A 49 -1.46 13.57 -1.48
N ILE A 50 -0.91 12.69 -0.66
CA ILE A 50 -1.55 11.40 -0.33
C ILE A 50 -2.89 11.60 0.40
N GLU A 51 -3.04 12.66 1.19
CA GLU A 51 -4.34 12.96 1.83
C GLU A 51 -5.39 13.41 0.80
N VAL A 52 -4.97 14.14 -0.24
CA VAL A 52 -5.83 14.49 -1.39
C VAL A 52 -6.22 13.22 -2.13
N PHE A 53 -5.22 12.42 -2.49
CA PHE A 53 -5.38 11.20 -3.27
C PHE A 53 -6.28 10.17 -2.60
N ARG A 54 -6.21 10.02 -1.27
CA ARG A 54 -7.11 9.12 -0.53
C ARG A 54 -8.59 9.50 -0.69
N GLN A 55 -8.92 10.79 -0.72
CA GLN A 55 -10.30 11.24 -0.92
C GLN A 55 -10.78 10.89 -2.33
N VAL A 56 -9.93 11.13 -3.33
CA VAL A 56 -10.19 10.78 -4.73
C VAL A 56 -10.37 9.27 -4.89
N VAL A 57 -9.49 8.44 -4.31
CA VAL A 57 -9.61 6.97 -4.34
C VAL A 57 -10.89 6.50 -3.68
N GLU A 58 -11.21 7.00 -2.48
CA GLU A 58 -12.39 6.56 -1.76
C GLU A 58 -13.68 6.86 -2.54
N LYS A 59 -13.73 8.01 -3.20
CA LYS A 59 -14.86 8.38 -4.05
C LYS A 59 -14.83 7.63 -5.38
N ASP A 60 -13.84 7.90 -6.23
CA ASP A 60 -13.85 7.52 -7.63
C ASP A 60 -13.53 6.05 -7.85
N PHE A 61 -12.67 5.45 -7.03
CA PHE A 61 -12.25 4.06 -7.21
C PHE A 61 -13.08 3.08 -6.36
N VAL A 62 -13.35 3.43 -5.10
CA VAL A 62 -14.03 2.52 -4.16
C VAL A 62 -15.55 2.64 -4.24
N LYS A 63 -16.11 3.86 -4.15
CA LYS A 63 -17.57 4.07 -4.12
C LYS A 63 -18.19 4.08 -5.52
N ASP A 64 -17.62 4.87 -6.43
CA ASP A 64 -18.22 5.14 -7.74
C ASP A 64 -17.69 4.20 -8.83
N ASN A 65 -16.53 3.55 -8.62
CA ASN A 65 -15.88 2.64 -9.56
C ASN A 65 -15.65 3.24 -10.97
N LEU A 66 -15.25 4.52 -11.02
CA LEU A 66 -15.04 5.35 -12.21
C LEU A 66 -13.55 5.53 -12.58
N TRP A 67 -12.67 4.67 -12.07
CA TRP A 67 -11.23 4.73 -12.37
C TRP A 67 -10.61 3.36 -12.67
N PRO A 68 -11.04 2.68 -13.75
CA PRO A 68 -10.58 1.34 -14.08
C PRO A 68 -9.09 1.28 -14.43
N GLU A 69 -8.49 2.37 -14.91
CA GLU A 69 -7.07 2.43 -15.30
C GLU A 69 -6.12 2.50 -14.10
N LEU A 70 -6.63 2.78 -12.89
CA LEU A 70 -5.79 2.98 -11.70
C LEU A 70 -4.90 1.77 -11.40
N ILE A 71 -5.46 0.55 -11.45
CA ILE A 71 -4.72 -0.66 -11.09
C ILE A 71 -3.69 -1.04 -12.17
N PRO A 72 -4.04 -1.09 -13.48
CA PRO A 72 -3.06 -1.33 -14.53
C PRO A 72 -1.91 -0.31 -14.55
N GLN A 73 -2.20 0.98 -14.37
CA GLN A 73 -1.17 2.02 -14.33
C GLN A 73 -0.27 1.90 -13.10
N LEU A 74 -0.86 1.66 -11.92
CA LEU A 74 -0.08 1.49 -10.69
C LEU A 74 0.82 0.26 -10.75
N LYS A 75 0.33 -0.84 -11.34
CA LYS A 75 1.14 -2.04 -11.60
C LYS A 75 2.37 -1.70 -12.46
N LEU A 76 2.17 -1.02 -13.58
CA LEU A 76 3.25 -0.60 -14.49
C LEU A 76 4.30 0.24 -13.73
N VAL A 77 3.84 1.24 -13.00
CA VAL A 77 4.72 2.14 -12.24
C VAL A 77 5.53 1.40 -11.19
N ILE A 78 4.90 0.49 -10.43
CA ILE A 78 5.63 -0.32 -9.43
C ILE A 78 6.71 -1.15 -10.12
N GLN A 79 6.35 -1.86 -11.20
CA GLN A 79 7.27 -2.74 -11.92
C GLN A 79 8.45 -2.00 -12.55
N SER A 80 8.27 -0.75 -12.95
CA SER A 80 9.32 0.06 -13.61
C SER A 80 10.01 1.07 -12.70
N SER A 81 9.70 1.08 -11.39
CA SER A 81 10.25 2.03 -10.43
C SER A 81 11.72 1.77 -10.07
N ASN A 82 12.42 2.80 -9.59
CA ASN A 82 13.88 2.87 -9.46
C ASN A 82 14.54 1.75 -8.62
N LEU A 83 13.89 1.21 -7.58
CA LEU A 83 14.43 0.12 -6.75
C LEU A 83 13.99 -1.28 -7.21
N ILE A 84 13.00 -1.39 -8.11
CA ILE A 84 12.53 -2.68 -8.65
C ILE A 84 13.14 -2.95 -10.03
N SER A 85 13.15 -1.95 -10.90
CA SER A 85 13.75 -2.01 -12.24
C SER A 85 14.66 -0.80 -12.47
N PRO A 86 15.90 -0.83 -11.96
CA PRO A 86 16.86 0.25 -12.15
C PRO A 86 17.06 0.57 -13.64
N GLY A 87 16.95 1.85 -14.02
CA GLY A 87 17.25 2.34 -15.37
C GLY A 87 16.07 2.42 -16.35
N GLN A 88 14.88 1.91 -16.02
CA GLN A 88 13.69 2.07 -16.89
C GLN A 88 13.05 3.47 -16.75
N HIS A 89 12.64 3.82 -15.53
CA HIS A 89 12.04 5.11 -15.20
C HIS A 89 12.65 5.65 -13.90
N PRO A 90 13.85 6.27 -13.96
CA PRO A 90 14.55 6.75 -12.76
C PRO A 90 13.76 7.81 -11.97
N GLU A 91 12.81 8.49 -12.62
CA GLU A 91 11.90 9.46 -12.01
C GLU A 91 10.79 8.83 -11.16
N TRP A 92 10.51 7.53 -11.33
CA TRP A 92 9.50 6.81 -10.55
C TRP A 92 10.12 6.21 -9.30
N ASN A 93 9.85 6.83 -8.16
CA ASN A 93 10.35 6.36 -6.88
C ASN A 93 9.51 5.18 -6.35
N THR A 94 10.16 4.05 -6.03
CA THR A 94 9.48 2.83 -5.55
C THR A 94 8.76 3.03 -4.21
N ILE A 95 9.34 3.80 -3.28
CA ILE A 95 8.70 4.12 -2.00
C ILE A 95 7.42 4.93 -2.23
N ASN A 96 7.45 5.90 -3.14
CA ASN A 96 6.28 6.67 -3.53
C ASN A 96 5.22 5.77 -4.16
N ALA A 97 5.59 4.93 -5.13
CA ALA A 97 4.68 3.99 -5.79
C ALA A 97 3.99 3.04 -4.79
N LEU A 98 4.73 2.45 -3.86
CA LEU A 98 4.14 1.61 -2.81
C LEU A 98 3.32 2.41 -1.79
N THR A 99 3.63 3.69 -1.55
CA THR A 99 2.81 4.59 -0.71
C THR A 99 1.47 4.92 -1.39
N VAL A 100 1.47 5.07 -2.72
CA VAL A 100 0.24 5.19 -3.53
C VAL A 100 -0.57 3.92 -3.40
N LEU A 101 0.04 2.73 -3.63
CA LEU A 101 -0.63 1.43 -3.41
C LEU A 101 -1.23 1.33 -2.01
N GLN A 102 -0.45 1.67 -0.98
CA GLN A 102 -0.93 1.65 0.40
C GLN A 102 -2.20 2.50 0.57
N SER A 103 -2.28 3.64 -0.11
CA SER A 103 -3.46 4.52 -0.06
C SER A 103 -4.64 3.98 -0.86
N VAL A 104 -4.39 3.25 -1.96
CA VAL A 104 -5.41 2.54 -2.74
C VAL A 104 -6.02 1.37 -1.96
N VAL A 105 -5.20 0.61 -1.22
CA VAL A 105 -5.68 -0.57 -0.47
C VAL A 105 -6.34 -0.19 0.86
N ARG A 106 -5.96 0.95 1.46
CA ARG A 106 -6.40 1.35 2.82
C ARG A 106 -7.91 1.37 3.05
N PRO A 107 -8.77 1.80 2.12
CA PRO A 107 -10.23 1.78 2.31
C PRO A 107 -10.76 0.37 2.64
N PHE A 108 -10.15 -0.68 2.07
CA PHE A 108 -10.57 -2.07 2.26
C PHE A 108 -10.12 -2.69 3.59
N GLN A 109 -9.46 -1.93 4.46
CA GLN A 109 -9.14 -2.41 5.81
C GLN A 109 -10.41 -2.67 6.65
N TYR A 110 -11.53 -2.06 6.26
CA TYR A 110 -12.85 -2.23 6.86
C TYR A 110 -13.84 -2.72 5.81
N PHE A 111 -14.92 -3.36 6.26
CA PHE A 111 -16.09 -3.64 5.42
C PHE A 111 -16.67 -2.34 4.85
N LEU A 112 -16.88 -2.29 3.54
CA LEU A 112 -17.46 -1.14 2.85
C LEU A 112 -18.94 -0.98 3.22
N ASN A 113 -19.63 -2.08 3.52
CA ASN A 113 -21.00 -2.08 4.01
C ASN A 113 -21.13 -2.90 5.30
N PRO A 114 -20.88 -2.31 6.49
CA PRO A 114 -20.92 -3.05 7.75
C PRO A 114 -22.34 -3.49 8.16
N LYS A 115 -23.38 -3.11 7.41
CA LYS A 115 -24.77 -3.50 7.68
C LYS A 115 -25.10 -4.89 7.15
N VAL A 116 -24.30 -5.43 6.22
CA VAL A 116 -24.55 -6.78 5.69
C VAL A 116 -23.93 -7.83 6.60
N VAL A 117 -24.63 -8.96 6.75
CA VAL A 117 -24.19 -10.09 7.59
C VAL A 117 -22.88 -10.69 7.08
N LYS A 118 -22.72 -10.77 5.75
CA LYS A 118 -21.52 -11.27 5.08
C LYS A 118 -21.28 -10.44 3.83
N GLU A 119 -20.18 -9.70 3.82
CA GLU A 119 -19.76 -8.93 2.64
C GLU A 119 -18.81 -9.76 1.79
N SER A 120 -19.09 -9.87 0.49
CA SER A 120 -18.15 -10.45 -0.46
C SER A 120 -16.90 -9.58 -0.60
N VAL A 121 -15.80 -10.17 -1.05
CA VAL A 121 -14.60 -9.39 -1.36
C VAL A 121 -14.92 -8.43 -2.53
N PRO A 122 -14.63 -7.12 -2.40
CA PRO A 122 -14.84 -6.18 -3.49
C PRO A 122 -14.00 -6.54 -4.72
N GLN A 123 -14.57 -6.38 -5.92
CA GLN A 123 -13.90 -6.71 -7.18
C GLN A 123 -12.57 -5.95 -7.34
N GLN A 124 -12.55 -4.67 -6.93
CA GLN A 124 -11.33 -3.87 -6.93
C GLN A 124 -10.21 -4.49 -6.08
N LEU A 125 -10.56 -5.09 -4.93
CA LEU A 125 -9.57 -5.74 -4.07
C LEU A 125 -9.09 -7.08 -4.63
N GLU A 126 -9.97 -7.85 -5.29
CA GLU A 126 -9.56 -9.04 -6.06
C GLU A 126 -8.58 -8.67 -7.19
N GLN A 127 -8.86 -7.57 -7.90
CA GLN A 127 -7.99 -7.08 -8.96
C GLN A 127 -6.62 -6.62 -8.41
N ILE A 128 -6.61 -5.83 -7.34
CA ILE A 128 -5.36 -5.42 -6.65
C ILE A 128 -4.56 -6.66 -6.23
N ALA A 129 -5.22 -7.67 -5.67
CA ALA A 129 -4.56 -8.89 -5.26
C ALA A 129 -3.92 -9.63 -6.44
N ALA A 130 -4.67 -9.82 -7.52
CA ALA A 130 -4.21 -10.53 -8.71
C ALA A 130 -3.08 -9.79 -9.44
N GLU A 131 -3.24 -8.49 -9.66
CA GLU A 131 -2.38 -7.71 -10.54
C GLU A 131 -1.15 -7.12 -9.85
N ILE A 132 -1.24 -6.87 -8.54
CA ILE A 132 -0.19 -6.18 -7.80
C ILE A 132 0.36 -7.04 -6.65
N LEU A 133 -0.48 -7.50 -5.71
CA LEU A 133 0.02 -8.16 -4.50
C LEU A 133 0.68 -9.51 -4.78
N VAL A 134 0.16 -10.29 -5.73
CA VAL A 134 0.77 -11.56 -6.13
C VAL A 134 2.17 -11.35 -6.73
N PRO A 135 2.36 -10.50 -7.77
CA PRO A 135 3.70 -10.18 -8.26
C PRO A 135 4.62 -9.56 -7.20
N LEU A 136 4.07 -8.74 -6.30
CA LEU A 136 4.84 -8.07 -5.25
C LEU A 136 5.37 -9.05 -4.19
N GLN A 137 4.86 -10.29 -4.09
CA GLN A 137 5.40 -11.28 -3.15
C GLN A 137 6.86 -11.62 -3.47
N VAL A 138 7.23 -11.77 -4.75
CA VAL A 138 8.62 -12.05 -5.14
C VAL A 138 9.52 -10.86 -4.77
N THR A 139 9.03 -9.65 -4.99
CA THR A 139 9.72 -8.42 -4.58
C THR A 139 9.85 -8.32 -3.06
N PHE A 140 8.84 -8.73 -2.30
CA PHE A 140 8.88 -8.77 -0.83
C PHE A 140 9.95 -9.74 -0.31
N HIS A 141 10.07 -10.91 -0.93
CA HIS A 141 11.13 -11.87 -0.64
C HIS A 141 12.52 -11.23 -0.87
N HIS A 142 12.71 -10.59 -2.04
CA HIS A 142 13.95 -9.89 -2.35
C HIS A 142 14.28 -8.78 -1.34
N PHE A 143 13.30 -7.97 -0.95
CA PHE A 143 13.49 -6.94 0.06
C PHE A 143 13.85 -7.53 1.43
N SER A 144 13.26 -8.68 1.77
CA SER A 144 13.56 -9.39 3.02
C SER A 144 15.00 -9.87 3.01
N ASP A 145 15.47 -10.48 1.92
CA ASP A 145 16.87 -10.91 1.78
C ASP A 145 17.84 -9.73 1.88
N LYS A 146 17.53 -8.59 1.24
CA LYS A 146 18.37 -7.38 1.31
C LYS A 146 18.51 -6.82 2.72
N VAL A 147 17.45 -6.90 3.54
CA VAL A 147 17.48 -6.44 4.93
C VAL A 147 18.16 -7.45 5.85
N LEU A 148 17.95 -8.74 5.63
CA LEU A 148 18.49 -9.82 6.48
C LEU A 148 19.98 -10.09 6.23
N LEU A 149 20.46 -9.91 5.00
CA LEU A 149 21.84 -10.20 4.60
C LEU A 149 22.76 -8.97 4.63
N SER A 150 22.26 -7.80 5.05
CA SER A 150 23.05 -6.56 5.07
C SER A 150 24.10 -6.60 6.20
N PRO A 151 25.41 -6.54 5.89
CA PRO A 151 26.48 -6.56 6.90
C PRO A 151 26.49 -5.33 7.80
N ASP A 152 26.09 -4.18 7.25
CA ASP A 152 26.14 -2.86 7.90
C ASP A 152 24.85 -2.54 8.69
N GLY A 153 23.94 -3.52 8.81
CA GLY A 153 22.79 -3.48 9.70
C GLY A 153 21.64 -2.56 9.29
N THR A 154 21.81 -1.66 8.31
CA THR A 154 20.80 -0.62 8.02
C THR A 154 20.62 -0.36 6.52
N ASN A 155 19.65 -1.04 5.89
CA ASN A 155 19.19 -0.69 4.56
C ASN A 155 17.79 -0.04 4.64
N LEU A 156 17.76 1.21 5.12
CA LEU A 156 16.55 1.94 5.50
C LEU A 156 15.49 1.99 4.41
N GLU A 157 15.89 2.08 3.14
CA GLU A 157 14.97 2.09 2.01
C GLU A 157 14.23 0.76 1.88
N TYR A 158 14.95 -0.37 1.96
CA TYR A 158 14.34 -1.70 1.86
C TYR A 158 13.50 -2.04 3.10
N GLU A 159 13.92 -1.59 4.29
CA GLU A 159 13.08 -1.70 5.49
C GLU A 159 11.78 -0.90 5.36
N GLN A 160 11.86 0.30 4.79
CA GLN A 160 10.68 1.12 4.51
C GLN A 160 9.76 0.42 3.50
N LEU A 161 10.32 -0.16 2.44
CA LEU A 161 9.58 -0.92 1.44
C LEU A 161 8.89 -2.14 2.07
N LEU A 162 9.59 -2.92 2.90
CA LEU A 162 9.00 -4.03 3.66
C LEU A 162 7.85 -3.56 4.54
N LEU A 163 8.04 -2.47 5.28
CA LEU A 163 7.01 -1.93 6.16
C LEU A 163 5.76 -1.49 5.38
N ILE A 164 5.93 -0.85 4.22
CA ILE A 164 4.81 -0.43 3.37
C ILE A 164 4.09 -1.67 2.81
N THR A 165 4.81 -2.66 2.29
CA THR A 165 4.22 -3.90 1.78
C THR A 165 3.46 -4.66 2.86
N CYS A 166 3.99 -4.76 4.08
CA CYS A 166 3.29 -5.33 5.22
C CYS A 166 2.01 -4.54 5.58
N LYS A 167 2.01 -3.21 5.46
CA LYS A 167 0.79 -2.41 5.66
C LYS A 167 -0.25 -2.67 4.56
N CYS A 168 0.16 -2.79 3.30
CA CYS A 168 -0.73 -3.17 2.21
C CYS A 168 -1.37 -4.54 2.48
N MET A 169 -0.56 -5.55 2.80
CA MET A 169 -1.05 -6.88 3.14
C MET A 169 -2.03 -6.85 4.32
N TYR A 170 -1.70 -6.12 5.39
CA TYR A 170 -2.59 -5.94 6.54
C TYR A 170 -3.95 -5.36 6.13
N PHE A 171 -3.97 -4.28 5.34
CA PHE A 171 -5.22 -3.68 4.89
C PHE A 171 -6.03 -4.64 4.03
N THR A 172 -5.37 -5.46 3.21
CA THR A 172 -6.03 -6.49 2.40
C THR A 172 -6.69 -7.57 3.23
N VAL A 173 -5.99 -8.09 4.27
CA VAL A 173 -6.45 -9.28 5.01
C VAL A 173 -7.27 -8.97 6.27
N ARG A 174 -7.33 -7.70 6.69
CA ARG A 174 -8.00 -7.30 7.93
C ARG A 174 -9.49 -7.60 7.92
N SER A 175 -10.20 -7.20 6.86
CA SER A 175 -11.64 -7.42 6.73
C SER A 175 -11.97 -8.47 5.64
N TYR A 176 -11.18 -8.52 4.56
CA TYR A 176 -11.43 -9.40 3.40
C TYR A 176 -10.33 -10.45 3.19
N MET A 177 -10.58 -11.48 2.36
CA MET A 177 -9.56 -12.46 1.89
C MET A 177 -9.70 -12.57 0.38
N PRO A 178 -8.98 -11.77 -0.41
CA PRO A 178 -8.96 -12.00 -1.83
C PRO A 178 -8.49 -13.42 -2.14
N SER A 179 -9.14 -14.06 -3.10
CA SER A 179 -8.87 -15.44 -3.50
C SER A 179 -7.39 -15.68 -3.82
N ARG A 180 -6.78 -14.74 -4.54
CA ARG A 180 -5.37 -14.77 -4.97
C ARG A 180 -4.37 -14.63 -3.82
N VAL A 181 -4.74 -13.92 -2.76
CA VAL A 181 -3.87 -13.77 -1.57
C VAL A 181 -3.66 -15.11 -0.86
N LYS A 182 -4.66 -16.00 -0.89
CA LYS A 182 -4.53 -17.34 -0.28
C LYS A 182 -3.37 -18.14 -0.86
N GLN A 183 -3.11 -17.98 -2.15
CA GLN A 183 -2.08 -18.73 -2.88
C GLN A 183 -0.66 -18.29 -2.49
N ILE A 184 -0.46 -16.99 -2.22
CA ILE A 184 0.85 -16.44 -1.85
C ILE A 184 1.12 -16.45 -0.34
N LEU A 185 0.09 -16.73 0.47
CA LEU A 185 0.16 -16.62 1.93
C LEU A 185 1.30 -17.46 2.55
N PRO A 186 1.52 -18.74 2.15
CA PRO A 186 2.61 -19.53 2.74
C PRO A 186 3.98 -18.89 2.55
N SER A 187 4.26 -18.38 1.34
CA SER A 187 5.52 -17.73 1.01
C SER A 187 5.68 -16.41 1.77
N PHE A 188 4.62 -15.59 1.79
CA PHE A 188 4.62 -14.32 2.51
C PHE A 188 4.80 -14.53 4.03
N CYS A 189 4.15 -15.53 4.61
CA CYS A 189 4.32 -15.90 6.02
C CYS A 189 5.73 -16.39 6.32
N LYS A 190 6.34 -17.20 5.44
CA LYS A 190 7.73 -17.66 5.59
C LYS A 190 8.70 -16.48 5.69
N ASP A 191 8.57 -15.49 4.82
CA ASP A 191 9.40 -14.28 4.87
C ASP A 191 9.15 -13.44 6.13
N MET A 192 7.90 -13.31 6.58
CA MET A 192 7.57 -12.65 7.85
C MET A 192 8.18 -13.36 9.07
N PHE A 193 8.18 -14.70 9.09
CA PHE A 193 8.83 -15.46 10.17
C PHE A 193 10.34 -15.23 10.17
N ARG A 194 11.01 -15.25 9.00
CA ARG A 194 12.43 -14.93 8.90
C ARG A 194 12.77 -13.55 9.48
N ILE A 195 11.92 -12.55 9.23
CA ILE A 195 12.08 -11.20 9.80
C ILE A 195 11.94 -11.23 11.33
N LEU A 196 10.94 -11.94 11.86
CA LEU A 196 10.75 -12.08 13.30
C LEU A 196 11.91 -12.81 13.98
N ASP A 197 12.42 -13.88 13.37
CA ASP A 197 13.53 -14.68 13.88
C ASP A 197 14.86 -13.91 13.89
N SER A 198 14.99 -12.89 13.04
CA SER A 198 16.18 -12.02 12.96
C SER A 198 16.28 -10.97 14.08
N LEU A 199 15.23 -10.80 14.89
CA LEU A 199 15.23 -9.78 15.93
C LEU A 199 16.18 -10.12 17.07
N ASN A 200 17.09 -9.20 17.36
CA ASN A 200 17.92 -9.26 18.55
C ASN A 200 17.42 -8.24 19.59
N PHE A 201 16.85 -8.74 20.70
CA PHE A 201 16.37 -7.91 21.80
C PHE A 201 17.46 -7.58 22.83
N ASN A 202 18.65 -8.15 22.69
CA ASN A 202 19.74 -8.00 23.65
C ASN A 202 20.67 -6.81 23.33
N SER A 203 20.50 -6.15 22.18
CA SER A 203 21.27 -4.95 21.79
C SER A 203 20.55 -3.65 22.15
N LEU A 204 21.30 -2.61 22.52
CA LEU A 204 20.78 -1.25 22.69
C LEU A 204 20.01 -0.82 21.44
N ILE A 205 18.84 -0.20 21.67
CA ILE A 205 17.93 0.23 20.59
C ILE A 205 18.57 1.43 19.87
N GLU A 206 19.34 1.17 18.81
CA GLU A 206 19.78 2.19 17.86
C GLU A 206 18.63 2.57 16.90
N ASP A 207 18.68 3.74 16.26
CA ASP A 207 17.57 4.27 15.47
C ASP A 207 17.12 3.31 14.32
N GLY A 208 18.07 2.55 13.73
CA GLY A 208 17.80 1.48 12.76
C GLY A 208 17.04 0.27 13.33
N SER A 209 17.24 -0.04 14.62
CA SER A 209 16.48 -1.10 15.31
C SER A 209 14.98 -0.76 15.42
N THR A 210 14.62 0.54 15.39
CA THR A 210 13.22 0.96 15.50
C THR A 210 12.37 0.57 14.28
N MET A 211 12.96 0.50 13.09
CA MET A 211 12.24 0.17 11.86
C MET A 211 11.99 -1.33 11.75
N LYS A 212 13.01 -2.16 12.03
CA LYS A 212 12.86 -3.63 12.14
C LYS A 212 11.76 -4.00 13.15
N LEU A 213 11.73 -3.35 14.32
CA LEU A 213 10.66 -3.53 15.31
C LEU A 213 9.27 -3.11 14.78
N LYS A 214 9.18 -2.03 13.99
CA LYS A 214 7.92 -1.63 13.34
C LYS A 214 7.44 -2.68 12.33
N ILE A 215 8.35 -3.28 11.56
CA ILE A 215 8.05 -4.36 10.61
C ILE A 215 7.58 -5.60 11.36
N ALA A 216 8.33 -6.04 12.38
CA ALA A 216 7.98 -7.18 13.21
C ALA A 216 6.61 -7.03 13.88
N LYS A 217 6.36 -5.87 14.51
CA LYS A 217 5.04 -5.53 15.06
C LYS A 217 3.95 -5.66 14.00
N ARG A 218 4.21 -5.23 12.76
CA ARG A 218 3.26 -5.36 11.66
C ARG A 218 3.03 -6.82 11.28
N CYS A 219 4.06 -7.65 11.23
CA CYS A 219 3.96 -9.10 10.97
C CYS A 219 3.05 -9.78 12.01
N LEU A 220 3.27 -9.51 13.30
CA LEU A 220 2.43 -10.02 14.37
C LEU A 220 0.96 -9.58 14.23
N ILE A 221 0.71 -8.32 13.88
CA ILE A 221 -0.65 -7.81 13.63
C ILE A 221 -1.31 -8.52 12.43
N ILE A 222 -0.55 -8.83 11.37
CA ILE A 222 -1.07 -9.59 10.22
C ILE A 222 -1.45 -11.01 10.66
N PHE A 223 -0.61 -11.70 11.41
CA PHE A 223 -0.94 -13.03 11.94
C PHE A 223 -2.18 -13.00 12.83
N CYS A 224 -2.30 -12.02 13.72
CA CYS A 224 -3.51 -11.82 14.52
C CYS A 224 -4.75 -11.62 13.64
N ALA A 225 -4.65 -10.81 12.58
CA ALA A 225 -5.76 -10.59 11.65
C ALA A 225 -6.17 -11.89 10.92
N LEU A 226 -5.19 -12.68 10.46
CA LEU A 226 -5.46 -13.97 9.81
C LEU A 226 -6.21 -14.92 10.76
N VAL A 227 -5.74 -15.09 11.99
CA VAL A 227 -6.37 -16.00 12.98
C VAL A 227 -7.74 -15.51 13.44
N THR A 228 -7.85 -14.25 13.84
CA THR A 228 -9.10 -13.69 14.40
C THR A 228 -10.21 -13.58 13.35
N ARG A 229 -9.84 -13.41 12.09
CA ARG A 229 -10.81 -13.35 10.99
C ARG A 229 -11.38 -14.71 10.64
N HIS A 230 -10.56 -15.77 10.68
CA HIS A 230 -11.06 -17.14 10.49
C HIS A 230 -12.25 -17.39 11.42
N ARG A 231 -12.15 -17.01 12.70
CA ARG A 231 -13.24 -17.19 13.68
C ARG A 231 -14.59 -16.51 13.33
N LYS A 232 -14.64 -15.47 12.48
CA LYS A 232 -15.89 -14.80 12.10
C LYS A 232 -16.48 -15.22 10.76
N HIS A 233 -15.70 -15.91 9.91
CA HIS A 233 -16.08 -16.15 8.50
C HIS A 233 -15.78 -17.56 7.98
N THR A 234 -15.17 -18.44 8.78
CA THR A 234 -15.19 -19.89 8.53
C THR A 234 -16.39 -20.49 9.21
N ASP A 235 -17.52 -20.46 8.53
CA ASP A 235 -18.55 -21.50 8.55
C ASP A 235 -19.21 -21.47 7.16
N ASN A 236 -18.58 -22.19 6.24
CA ASN A 236 -19.16 -22.77 5.05
C ASN A 236 -18.54 -24.16 4.93
#